data_AF-A0A2E7VNL0-F1
#
_entry.id   AF-A0A2E7VNL0-F1
#
_cell.length_a   1.000
_cell.length_b   1.000
_cell.length_c   1.000
_cell.angle_alpha   90.00
_cell.angle_beta   90.00
_cell.angle_gamma   90.00
#
_symmetry.space_group_name_H-M   'P 1'
#
loop_
_entity.id
_entity.type
_entity.pdbx_description
1 polymer ?
#
loop_
_entity_poly.entity_id
_entity_poly.type
_entity_poly.pdbx_seq_one_letter_code
_entity_poly.pdbx_strand_id
1 'polypeptide(L)' 'MALGTVEVVALVVFGVLIFGVDKIPKLARSVGLAKGEYQKAVNEVARPSKAEMDMDRGGQTEEFLSQEE' A
#
# COMPACT_ATOMS: atom_id res chain seq x y z
N MET A 1 10.00 -28.95 14.81
CA MET A 1 9.96 -28.00 15.94
C MET A 1 9.68 -26.63 15.38
N ALA A 2 8.68 -25.92 15.91
CA ALA A 2 8.47 -24.51 15.60
C ALA A 2 9.38 -23.66 16.50
N LEU A 3 9.77 -22.48 16.03
CA LEU A 3 10.55 -21.54 16.84
C LEU A 3 9.75 -21.15 18.09
N GLY A 4 10.35 -21.32 19.26
CA GLY A 4 9.79 -20.87 20.52
C GLY A 4 9.87 -19.35 20.68
N THR A 5 9.04 -18.79 21.56
CA THR A 5 9.03 -17.36 21.88
C THR A 5 10.41 -16.83 22.27
N VAL A 6 11.18 -17.59 23.05
CA VAL A 6 12.54 -17.22 23.46
C VAL A 6 13.50 -17.15 22.26
N GLU A 7 13.42 -18.12 21.34
CA GLU A 7 14.26 -18.17 20.15
C GLU A 7 13.95 -17.00 19.22
N VAL A 8 12.67 -16.66 19.04
CA VAL A 8 12.25 -15.48 18.26
C VAL A 8 12.77 -14.19 18.87
N VAL A 9 12.67 -14.02 20.19
CA VAL A 9 13.20 -12.83 20.88
C VAL A 9 14.72 -12.73 20.73
N ALA A 10 15.45 -13.84 20.87
CA ALA A 10 16.89 -13.86 20.69
C ALA A 10 17.30 -13.43 19.28
N LEU A 11 16.59 -13.90 18.25
CA LEU A 11 16.82 -13.49 16.86
C LEU A 11 16.53 -12.00 16.63
N VAL A 12 15.46 -11.47 17.22
CA VAL A 12 15.14 -10.04 17.13
C VAL A 12 16.25 -9.20 17.79
N VAL A 13 16.71 -9.58 18.98
CA VAL A 13 17.82 -8.89 19.66
C VAL A 13 19.07 -8.95 18.80
N PHE A 14 19.42 -10.11 18.25
CA PHE A 14 20.59 -10.27 17.40
C PHE A 14 20.49 -9.43 16.12
N GLY A 15 19.32 -9.38 15.49
CA GLY A 15 19.05 -8.50 14.36
C GLY A 15 19.23 -7.03 14.72
N VAL A 16 18.71 -6.59 15.87
CA VAL A 16 18.90 -5.21 16.34
C VAL A 16 20.37 -4.90 16.62
N LEU A 17 21.16 -5.85 17.12
CA LEU A 17 22.60 -5.65 17.34
C LEU A 17 23.38 -5.47 16.02
N ILE A 18 23.04 -6.24 14.99
CA ILE A 18 23.71 -6.15 13.67
C ILE A 18 23.28 -4.88 12.93
N PHE A 19 21.98 -4.62 12.88
CA PHE A 19 21.41 -3.56 12.06
C PHE A 19 21.28 -2.21 12.80
N GLY A 20 21.25 -2.21 14.13
CA GLY A 20 21.02 -1.04 14.97
C GLY A 20 19.52 -0.69 15.11
N VAL A 21 19.16 -0.13 16.26
CA VAL A 21 17.78 0.27 16.59
C VAL A 21 17.21 1.32 15.64
N ASP A 22 18.06 2.15 15.03
CA ASP A 22 17.62 3.23 14.14
C ASP A 22 17.29 2.76 12.72
N LYS A 23 17.82 1.62 12.27
CA LYS A 23 17.65 1.17 10.89
C LYS A 23 16.29 0.51 10.68
N ILE A 24 15.80 -0.28 11.64
CA ILE A 24 14.52 -0.99 11.52
C ILE A 24 13.33 -0.01 11.34
N PRO A 25 13.17 1.06 12.15
CA PRO A 25 12.09 2.03 11.95
C PRO A 25 12.21 2.80 10.64
N LYS A 26 13.43 3.14 10.21
CA LYS A 26 13.68 3.85 8.96
C LYS A 26 13.30 3.00 7.75
N LEU A 27 13.66 1.71 7.76
CA LEU A 27 13.30 0.75 6.72
C LEU A 27 11.78 0.49 6.70
N ALA A 28 11.15 0.30 7.85
CA ALA A 28 9.70 0.12 7.93
C ALA A 28 8.96 1.33 7.34
N ARG A 29 9.43 2.54 7.62
CA ARG A 29 8.85 3.78 7.06
C ARG A 29 9.05 3.87 5.56
N SER A 30 10.26 3.65 5.04
CA SER A 30 10.53 3.76 3.60
C SER A 30 9.79 2.70 2.79
N VAL A 31 9.78 1.45 3.26
CA VAL A 31 9.05 0.35 2.63
C VAL A 31 7.55 0.58 2.73
N GLY A 32 7.05 1.08 3.86
CA GLY A 32 5.63 1.41 4.04
C GLY A 32 5.16 2.51 3.08
N LEU A 33 5.95 3.58 2.91
CA LEU A 33 5.67 4.64 1.95
C LEU A 33 5.71 4.11 0.51
N ALA A 34 6.75 3.37 0.15
CA ALA A 34 6.89 2.79 -1.18
C ALA A 34 5.72 1.84 -1.51
N LYS A 35 5.31 0.99 -0.57
CA LYS A 35 4.13 0.13 -0.74
C LYS A 35 2.84 0.94 -0.88
N GLY A 36 2.71 2.05 -0.15
CA GLY A 36 1.56 2.95 -0.26
C GLY A 36 1.45 3.60 -1.63
N GLU A 37 2.54 4.20 -2.12
CA GLU A 37 2.59 4.79 -3.47
C GLU A 37 2.40 3.74 -4.57
N TYR A 38 2.97 2.53 -4.39
CA TYR A 38 2.73 1.41 -5.29
C TYR A 38 1.25 1.03 -5.37
N GLN A 39 0.56 0.92 -4.22
CA GLN A 39 -0.86 0.57 -4.21
C GLN A 39 -1.72 1.64 -4.88
N LYS A 40 -1.37 2.93 -4.72
CA LYS A 40 -2.05 4.04 -5.41
C LYS A 40 -1.87 3.92 -6.92
N ALA A 41 -0.63 3.74 -7.39
CA ALA A 41 -0.33 3.58 -8.80
C ALA A 41 -1.05 2.36 -9.40
N VAL A 42 -1.06 1.23 -8.71
CA VAL A 42 -1.80 0.03 -9.16
C VAL A 42 -3.30 0.30 -9.24
N ASN A 43 -3.88 1.01 -8.26
CA ASN A 43 -5.30 1.35 -8.29
C ASN A 43 -5.66 2.35 -9.42
N GLU A 44 -4.76 3.29 -9.71
CA GLU A 44 -4.93 4.24 -10.81
C GLU A 44 -4.84 3.56 -12.17
N VAL A 45 -3.98 2.54 -12.33
CA VAL A 45 -3.90 1.74 -13.56
C VAL A 45 -5.09 0.77 -13.68
N ALA A 46 -5.52 0.18 -12.57
CA ALA A 46 -6.61 -0.80 -12.55
C ALA A 46 -8.00 -0.18 -12.74
N ARG A 47 -8.16 1.12 -12.49
CA ARG A 47 -9.41 1.84 -12.68
C ARG A 47 -9.29 2.74 -13.90
N PRO A 48 -10.16 2.61 -14.91
CA PRO A 48 -10.22 3.60 -15.99
C PRO A 48 -10.36 5.00 -15.38
N SER A 49 -9.66 5.97 -15.98
CA SER A 49 -9.77 7.37 -15.55
C SER A 49 -11.24 7.78 -15.50
N LYS A 50 -11.61 8.70 -14.60
CA LYS A 50 -12.97 9.27 -14.57
C LYS A 50 -13.41 9.75 -15.96
N ALA A 51 -12.48 10.34 -16.71
CA ALA A 51 -12.74 10.78 -18.09
C ALA A 51 -13.02 9.62 -19.06
N GLU A 52 -12.35 8.47 -18.91
CA GLU A 52 -12.63 7.27 -19.69
C GLU A 52 -14.00 6.69 -19.32
N MET A 53 -14.31 6.62 -18.03
CA MET A 53 -15.62 6.16 -17.55
C MET A 53 -16.76 7.09 -18.01
N ASP A 54 -16.53 8.40 -18.06
CA ASP A 54 -17.52 9.36 -18.55
C ASP A 54 -17.69 9.23 -20.08
N MET A 55 -16.64 8.92 -20.84
CA MET A 55 -16.75 8.61 -22.27
C MET A 55 -17.55 7.33 -22.53
N ASP A 56 -17.35 6.28 -21.74
CA ASP A 56 -18.14 5.04 -21.81
C ASP A 56 -19.64 5.30 -21.52
N ARG A 57 -19.95 6.35 -20.75
CA ARG A 57 -21.32 6.81 -20.46
C ARG A 57 -21.85 7.85 -21.45
N GLY A 58 -21.24 7.97 -22.64
CA GLY A 58 -21.68 8.90 -23.67
C GLY A 58 -21.28 10.36 -23.40
N GLY A 59 -20.24 10.58 -22.60
CA GLY A 59 -19.73 11.91 -22.22
C GLY A 59 -20.46 12.55 -21.04
N GLN A 60 -21.31 11.80 -20.33
CA GLN A 60 -22.04 12.28 -19.16
C GLN A 60 -21.37 11.82 -17.86
N THR A 61 -21.26 12.73 -16.91
CA THR A 61 -20.70 12.44 -15.58
C THR A 61 -21.68 11.59 -14.77
N GLU A 62 -21.14 10.78 -13.86
CA GLU A 62 -21.95 9.92 -12.96
C GLU A 62 -22.95 10.71 -12.09
N GLU A 63 -22.57 11.93 -11.67
CA GLU A 63 -23.42 12.86 -10.91
C GLU A 63 -24.61 13.39 -11.71
N PHE A 64 -24.50 13.44 -13.04
CA PHE A 64 -25.58 13.89 -13.91
C PHE A 64 -26.61 12.78 -14.13
N LEU A 65 -26.14 11.56 -14.42
CA LEU A 65 -27.00 10.39 -14.65
C LEU A 65 -27.80 9.99 -13.40
N SER A 66 -27.17 10.04 -12.22
CA SER A 66 -27.82 9.72 -10.94
C SER A 66 -28.86 10.73 -10.47
N GLN A 67 -28.94 11.91 -11.11
CA GLN A 67 -30.01 12.89 -10.87
C GLN A 67 -31.18 12.76 -11.85
N GLU A 68 -31.02 12.01 -12.95
CA GLU A 68 -32.07 11.74 -13.94
C GLU A 68 -32.88 10.46 -13.66
N GLU A 69 -32.37 9.55 -12.80
CA GLU A 69 -33.12 8.43 -12.20
C GLU A 69 -34.01 8.87 -11.03
#